data_AF-A0A8H8P1S1-F1
#
_entry.id   AF-A0A8H8P1S1-F1
#
_cell.length_a   1.000
_cell.length_b   1.000
_cell.length_c   1.000
_cell.angle_alpha   90.00
_cell.angle_beta   90.00
_cell.angle_gamma   90.00
#
_symmetry.space_group_name_H-M   'P 1'
#
loop_
_entity.id
_entity.type
_entity.pdbx_description
1 polymer ?
#
loop_
_entity_poly.entity_id
_entity_poly.type
_entity_poly.pdbx_seq_one_letter_code
_entity_poly.pdbx_strand_id
1 'polypeptide(L)'
;MIPITPTNMVGQEVWARMPGRPGEPMGVESNVELMGFVLSEHWLSNQKVWRCKAFESHGVWTSHPEEEVLNIKSIRMPLSNGAQFKYQQQVSIRPATDHWVVNGNIVPKTGRIEAGWCERSPSSNGSRLKYSYWVRCELPGMPATSKWYQQEDLEYSLPVAQGVPRSFAAGAPAASPQFKHLLTGTIITSPSESSSFIESPYGHRLTAAGYLGGNWTLATTGQKIADVYPNVGGDSGVQDITGVLHVDTRMTWKLDDGSYVWMHALGQGVAYVSDDLYIELETDSNKYSWLNNKYFIGTGTFNGAIWTIKLFGKA
;
A
#
# COMPACT_ATOMS: atom_id res chain seq x y z
N MET A 1 -4.75 -28.55 12.40
CA MET A 1 -4.36 -27.13 12.36
C MET A 1 -5.31 -26.41 13.31
N ILE A 2 -4.82 -26.00 14.49
CA ILE A 2 -5.64 -25.36 15.52
C ILE A 2 -5.90 -23.92 15.05
N PRO A 3 -7.15 -23.46 14.90
CA PRO A 3 -7.41 -22.09 14.49
C PRO A 3 -7.09 -21.18 15.68
N ILE A 4 -6.04 -20.37 15.54
CA ILE A 4 -5.79 -19.24 16.42
C ILE A 4 -7.01 -18.33 16.26
N THR A 5 -7.88 -18.29 17.27
CA THR A 5 -9.06 -17.41 17.26
C THR A 5 -8.56 -15.99 17.55
N PRO A 6 -8.66 -15.02 16.62
CA PRO A 6 -8.28 -13.65 16.91
C PRO A 6 -9.19 -13.08 18.01
N THR A 7 -8.62 -12.23 18.87
CA THR A 7 -9.18 -11.84 20.16
C THR A 7 -10.36 -10.86 20.09
N ASN A 8 -10.71 -10.32 18.92
CA ASN A 8 -11.95 -9.61 18.63
C ASN A 8 -12.02 -9.36 17.11
N MET A 9 -13.09 -9.80 16.44
CA MET A 9 -13.24 -9.61 14.98
C MET A 9 -14.18 -8.45 14.64
N VAL A 10 -14.81 -7.80 15.63
CA VAL A 10 -15.70 -6.66 15.40
C VAL A 10 -14.92 -5.53 14.72
N GLY A 11 -15.51 -4.96 13.68
CA GLY A 11 -14.87 -3.90 12.91
C GLY A 11 -13.89 -4.40 11.84
N GLN A 12 -13.79 -5.71 11.61
CA GLN A 12 -12.89 -6.28 10.61
C GLN A 12 -13.64 -6.69 9.34
N GLU A 13 -12.96 -6.55 8.20
CA GLU A 13 -13.37 -7.14 6.93
C GLU A 13 -13.05 -8.63 6.91
N VAL A 14 -14.02 -9.45 6.51
CA VAL A 14 -13.89 -10.90 6.48
C VAL A 14 -14.60 -11.50 5.27
N TRP A 15 -14.16 -12.70 4.88
CA TRP A 15 -14.97 -13.63 4.11
C TRP A 15 -15.81 -14.45 5.07
N ALA A 16 -17.12 -14.27 5.01
CA ALA A 16 -18.09 -14.97 5.82
C ALA A 16 -18.77 -16.06 4.98
N ARG A 17 -18.75 -17.30 5.48
CA ARG A 17 -19.57 -18.35 4.89
C ARG A 17 -21.02 -18.12 5.29
N MET A 18 -21.88 -17.95 4.31
CA MET A 18 -23.29 -17.69 4.60
C MET A 18 -23.92 -18.89 5.31
N PRO A 19 -24.88 -18.67 6.22
CA PRO A 19 -25.69 -19.76 6.75
C PRO A 19 -26.42 -20.48 5.60
N GLY A 20 -26.89 -21.69 5.87
CA GLY A 20 -27.72 -22.42 4.93
C GLY A 20 -28.91 -21.59 4.45
N ARG A 21 -29.29 -21.76 3.18
CA ARG A 21 -30.40 -21.02 2.58
C ARG A 21 -31.72 -21.36 3.26
N PRO A 22 -32.74 -20.48 3.20
CA PRO A 22 -34.08 -20.83 3.64
C PRO A 22 -34.55 -22.15 3.01
N GLY A 23 -34.88 -23.14 3.85
CA GLY A 23 -35.26 -24.49 3.42
C GLY A 23 -34.15 -25.56 3.53
N GLU A 24 -32.90 -25.17 3.80
CA GLU A 24 -31.82 -26.11 4.12
C GLU A 24 -31.85 -26.52 5.61
N PRO A 25 -31.34 -27.71 5.97
CA PRO A 25 -31.25 -28.13 7.36
C PRO A 25 -30.48 -27.12 8.22
N MET A 26 -30.96 -26.87 9.44
CA MET A 26 -30.28 -25.98 10.37
C MET A 26 -28.83 -26.44 10.61
N GLY A 27 -27.88 -25.52 10.44
CA GLY A 27 -26.46 -25.77 10.69
C GLY A 27 -25.63 -26.14 9.45
N VAL A 28 -26.25 -26.29 8.28
CA VAL A 28 -25.52 -26.31 7.01
C VAL A 28 -24.98 -24.92 6.72
N GLU A 29 -23.73 -24.81 6.25
CA GLU A 29 -23.17 -23.57 5.74
C GLU A 29 -23.10 -23.65 4.21
N SER A 30 -23.34 -22.51 3.54
CA SER A 30 -23.27 -22.39 2.09
C SER A 30 -21.84 -22.63 1.58
N ASN A 31 -21.68 -23.15 0.36
CA ASN A 31 -20.36 -23.20 -0.29
C ASN A 31 -19.91 -21.83 -0.83
N VAL A 32 -20.76 -20.82 -0.71
CA VAL A 32 -20.49 -19.42 -1.05
C VAL A 32 -20.01 -18.67 0.19
N GLU A 33 -18.89 -17.98 0.05
CA GLU A 33 -18.43 -16.99 1.02
C GLU A 33 -18.69 -15.60 0.46
N LEU A 34 -19.31 -14.71 1.24
CA LEU A 34 -19.44 -13.30 0.89
C LEU A 34 -18.42 -12.47 1.67
N MET A 35 -17.90 -11.45 1.03
CA MET A 35 -17.12 -10.41 1.68
C MET A 35 -18.08 -9.54 2.48
N GLY A 36 -17.73 -9.28 3.73
CA GLY A 36 -18.56 -8.46 4.62
C GLY A 36 -17.77 -7.90 5.78
N PHE A 37 -18.45 -7.08 6.57
CA PHE A 37 -17.88 -6.41 7.72
C PHE A 37 -18.52 -6.93 9.01
N VAL A 38 -17.70 -7.33 9.99
CA VAL A 38 -18.19 -7.89 11.25
C VAL A 38 -18.73 -6.77 12.13
N LEU A 39 -20.02 -6.83 12.45
CA LEU A 39 -20.71 -5.84 13.29
C LEU A 39 -20.68 -6.22 14.77
N SER A 40 -20.85 -7.51 15.07
CA SER A 40 -20.83 -8.02 16.43
C SER A 40 -20.53 -9.51 16.45
N GLU A 41 -19.98 -9.99 17.56
CA GLU A 41 -19.80 -11.41 17.84
C GLU A 41 -20.48 -11.76 19.17
N HIS A 42 -21.06 -12.96 19.24
CA HIS A 42 -21.61 -13.49 20.48
C HIS A 42 -21.44 -15.01 20.51
N TRP A 43 -21.59 -15.59 21.71
CA TRP A 43 -21.53 -17.03 21.91
C TRP A 43 -22.94 -17.61 21.96
N LEU A 44 -23.18 -18.64 21.14
CA LEU A 44 -24.35 -19.50 21.26
C LEU A 44 -23.89 -20.88 21.70
N SER A 45 -24.24 -21.25 22.93
CA SER A 45 -23.78 -22.48 23.60
C SER A 45 -22.25 -22.56 23.64
N ASN A 46 -21.64 -23.37 22.78
CA ASN A 46 -20.19 -23.60 22.69
C ASN A 46 -19.58 -23.11 21.37
N GLN A 47 -20.33 -22.33 20.58
CA GLN A 47 -19.90 -21.83 19.27
C GLN A 47 -19.98 -20.31 19.22
N LYS A 48 -18.91 -19.67 18.73
CA LYS A 48 -18.93 -18.25 18.40
C LYS A 48 -19.71 -18.06 17.09
N VAL A 49 -20.60 -17.08 17.08
CA VAL A 49 -21.36 -16.66 15.91
C VAL A 49 -21.19 -15.18 15.66
N TRP A 50 -21.27 -14.81 14.38
CA TRP A 50 -21.06 -13.45 13.92
C TRP A 50 -22.32 -12.88 13.29
N ARG A 51 -22.48 -11.57 13.46
CA ARG A 51 -23.36 -10.71 12.67
C ARG A 51 -22.48 -9.90 11.74
N CYS A 52 -22.73 -9.99 10.44
CA CYS A 52 -21.97 -9.26 9.43
C CYS A 52 -22.90 -8.42 8.56
N LYS A 53 -22.41 -7.27 8.08
CA LYS A 53 -23.03 -6.53 6.97
C LYS A 53 -22.46 -7.06 5.66
N ALA A 54 -23.33 -7.57 4.78
CA ALA A 54 -22.95 -8.16 3.50
C ALA A 54 -24.00 -7.83 2.44
N PHE A 55 -23.69 -6.92 1.52
CA PHE A 55 -24.70 -6.31 0.64
C PHE A 55 -25.42 -7.33 -0.26
N GLU A 56 -24.70 -8.35 -0.72
CA GLU A 56 -25.24 -9.43 -1.58
C GLU A 56 -26.06 -10.47 -0.82
N SER A 57 -26.30 -10.26 0.47
CA SER A 57 -27.20 -11.11 1.22
C SER A 57 -28.68 -10.78 0.98
N HIS A 58 -28.97 -9.62 0.36
CA HIS A 58 -30.32 -9.17 0.10
C HIS A 58 -31.12 -10.17 -0.76
N GLY A 59 -32.34 -10.46 -0.34
CA GLY A 59 -33.26 -11.37 -1.04
C GLY A 59 -32.94 -12.86 -0.89
N VAL A 60 -31.80 -13.24 -0.31
CA VAL A 60 -31.41 -14.66 -0.10
C VAL A 60 -31.26 -14.99 1.38
N TRP A 61 -30.46 -14.22 2.12
CA TRP A 61 -30.17 -14.46 3.54
C TRP A 61 -30.65 -13.33 4.45
N THR A 62 -30.96 -12.17 3.88
CA THR A 62 -31.62 -11.08 4.58
C THR A 62 -32.58 -10.37 3.63
N SER A 63 -33.69 -9.88 4.15
CA SER A 63 -34.58 -8.95 3.46
C SER A 63 -34.42 -7.52 4.01
N HIS A 64 -33.51 -7.34 4.97
CA HIS A 64 -33.33 -6.07 5.65
C HIS A 64 -32.52 -5.10 4.79
N PRO A 65 -32.87 -3.79 4.75
CA PRO A 65 -32.14 -2.79 3.96
C PRO A 65 -30.70 -2.56 4.43
N GLU A 66 -30.40 -2.88 5.68
CA GLU A 66 -29.02 -2.83 6.22
C GLU A 66 -28.18 -4.05 5.86
N GLU A 67 -28.79 -5.06 5.23
CA GLU A 67 -28.13 -6.23 4.67
C GLU A 67 -27.27 -7.00 5.68
N GLU A 68 -27.79 -7.10 6.89
CA GLU A 68 -27.15 -7.81 7.98
C GLU A 68 -27.55 -9.28 7.98
N VAL A 69 -26.54 -10.15 8.10
CA VAL A 69 -26.70 -11.60 8.20
C VAL A 69 -26.31 -12.05 9.60
N LEU A 70 -27.18 -12.84 10.21
CA LEU A 70 -27.01 -13.41 11.55
C LEU A 70 -26.58 -14.87 11.46
N ASN A 71 -26.12 -15.42 12.59
CA ASN A 71 -25.77 -16.84 12.74
C ASN A 71 -24.67 -17.34 11.79
N ILE A 72 -23.78 -16.46 11.37
CA ILE A 72 -22.58 -16.85 10.63
C ILE A 72 -21.68 -17.61 11.60
N LYS A 73 -21.18 -18.78 11.18
CA LYS A 73 -20.42 -19.72 12.01
C LYS A 73 -18.98 -19.92 11.54
N SER A 74 -18.66 -19.44 10.35
CA SER A 74 -17.33 -19.48 9.77
C SER A 74 -17.01 -18.16 9.11
N ILE A 75 -15.96 -17.51 9.61
CA ILE A 75 -15.36 -16.34 8.99
C ILE A 75 -13.86 -16.58 8.83
N ARG A 76 -13.24 -15.92 7.85
CA ARG A 76 -11.78 -15.85 7.72
C ARG A 76 -11.38 -14.46 7.26
N MET A 77 -10.20 -14.03 7.70
CA MET A 77 -9.58 -12.83 7.12
C MET A 77 -9.37 -13.04 5.61
N PRO A 78 -9.42 -11.97 4.80
CA PRO A 78 -8.91 -11.98 3.45
C PRO A 78 -7.42 -12.35 3.50
N LEU A 79 -7.11 -13.64 3.31
CA LEU A 79 -5.73 -14.11 3.32
C LEU A 79 -5.04 -13.65 2.02
N SER A 80 -3.77 -13.30 2.17
CA SER A 80 -2.79 -12.87 1.17
C SER A 80 -2.51 -13.85 0.02
N ASN A 81 -3.35 -14.87 -0.18
CA ASN A 81 -3.21 -15.86 -1.25
C ASN A 81 -4.52 -16.17 -2.02
N GLY A 82 -5.51 -15.27 -2.01
CA GLY A 82 -6.69 -15.49 -2.85
C GLY A 82 -7.57 -14.27 -3.10
N ALA A 83 -7.97 -13.55 -2.05
CA ALA A 83 -8.73 -12.32 -2.24
C ALA A 83 -7.76 -11.16 -2.52
N GLN A 84 -7.70 -10.73 -3.78
CA GLN A 84 -6.82 -9.63 -4.19
C GLN A 84 -7.41 -8.25 -3.89
N PHE A 85 -8.72 -8.15 -3.67
CA PHE A 85 -9.40 -6.88 -3.48
C PHE A 85 -10.20 -6.84 -2.17
N LYS A 86 -10.30 -5.63 -1.61
CA LYS A 86 -10.98 -5.33 -0.35
C LYS A 86 -12.32 -4.63 -0.56
N TYR A 87 -13.16 -4.62 0.46
CA TYR A 87 -14.42 -3.88 0.45
C TYR A 87 -14.15 -2.37 0.31
N GLN A 88 -14.96 -1.67 -0.48
CA GLN A 88 -14.82 -0.24 -0.83
C GLN A 88 -13.54 0.14 -1.59
N GLN A 89 -12.73 -0.83 -1.97
CA GLN A 89 -11.55 -0.57 -2.78
C GLN A 89 -11.95 -0.02 -4.15
N GLN A 90 -11.21 1.00 -4.61
CA GLN A 90 -11.37 1.53 -5.94
C GLN A 90 -10.67 0.63 -6.97
N VAL A 91 -11.38 0.28 -8.03
CA VAL A 91 -10.88 -0.57 -9.12
C VAL A 91 -11.25 0.00 -10.48
N SER A 92 -10.43 -0.32 -11.48
CA SER A 92 -10.75 -0.12 -12.89
C SER A 92 -11.10 -1.47 -13.53
N ILE A 93 -12.09 -1.46 -14.40
CA ILE A 93 -12.45 -2.62 -15.22
C ILE A 93 -11.67 -2.56 -16.52
N ARG A 94 -11.10 -3.69 -16.92
CA ARG A 94 -10.39 -3.83 -18.20
C ARG A 94 -11.32 -3.35 -19.34
N PRO A 95 -10.86 -2.47 -20.24
CA PRO A 95 -11.70 -1.93 -21.32
C PRO A 95 -12.29 -2.99 -22.26
N ALA A 96 -11.59 -4.13 -22.40
CA ALA A 96 -12.05 -5.28 -23.17
C ALA A 96 -13.27 -5.98 -22.54
N THR A 97 -13.45 -5.86 -21.22
CA THR A 97 -14.56 -6.45 -20.48
C THR A 97 -15.77 -5.50 -20.45
N ASP A 98 -15.54 -4.23 -20.10
CA ASP A 98 -16.61 -3.21 -20.04
C ASP A 98 -16.03 -1.80 -20.08
N HIS A 99 -16.74 -0.89 -20.73
CA HIS A 99 -16.33 0.51 -20.90
C HIS A 99 -17.53 1.42 -21.13
N TRP A 100 -17.32 2.71 -20.92
CA TRP A 100 -18.23 3.75 -21.40
C TRP A 100 -17.82 4.18 -22.81
N VAL A 101 -18.80 4.56 -23.62
CA VAL A 101 -18.55 5.29 -24.88
C VAL A 101 -18.99 6.72 -24.68
N VAL A 102 -18.03 7.64 -24.63
CA VAL A 102 -18.27 9.08 -24.42
C VAL A 102 -17.77 9.84 -25.63
N ASN A 103 -18.67 10.47 -26.39
CA ASN A 103 -18.34 11.23 -27.61
C ASN A 103 -17.49 10.40 -28.61
N GLY A 104 -17.80 9.12 -28.77
CA GLY A 104 -17.07 8.20 -29.65
C GLY A 104 -15.77 7.62 -29.08
N ASN A 105 -15.35 8.04 -27.88
CA ASN A 105 -14.15 7.53 -27.22
C ASN A 105 -14.49 6.44 -26.19
N ILE A 106 -13.64 5.42 -26.12
CA ILE A 106 -13.69 4.36 -25.11
C ILE A 106 -13.10 4.90 -23.81
N VAL A 107 -13.89 4.87 -22.74
CA VAL A 107 -13.47 5.29 -21.40
C VAL A 107 -13.60 4.08 -20.47
N PRO A 108 -12.51 3.63 -19.82
CA PRO A 108 -12.57 2.53 -18.86
C PRO A 108 -13.58 2.82 -17.75
N LYS A 109 -14.34 1.81 -17.33
CA LYS A 109 -15.18 1.96 -16.14
C LYS A 109 -14.29 1.89 -14.90
N THR A 110 -14.40 2.88 -14.03
CA THR A 110 -13.79 2.86 -12.69
C THR A 110 -14.91 2.90 -11.66
N GLY A 111 -14.75 2.15 -10.58
CA GLY A 111 -15.79 2.02 -9.57
C GLY A 111 -15.26 1.58 -8.22
N ARG A 112 -16.17 1.46 -7.25
CA ARG A 112 -15.89 0.93 -5.92
C ARG A 112 -16.47 -0.46 -5.79
N ILE A 113 -15.72 -1.33 -5.12
CA ILE A 113 -16.21 -2.66 -4.74
C ILE A 113 -17.21 -2.49 -3.60
N GLU A 114 -18.45 -2.89 -3.84
CA GLU A 114 -19.54 -2.88 -2.85
C GLU A 114 -19.87 -4.28 -2.36
N ALA A 115 -19.38 -5.33 -3.01
CA ALA A 115 -19.41 -6.68 -2.50
C ALA A 115 -18.43 -7.59 -3.22
N GLY A 116 -18.20 -8.75 -2.62
CA GLY A 116 -17.45 -9.83 -3.24
C GLY A 116 -18.05 -11.16 -2.84
N TRP A 117 -17.94 -12.13 -3.72
CA TRP A 117 -18.21 -13.53 -3.39
C TRP A 117 -17.08 -14.41 -3.92
N CYS A 118 -16.86 -15.54 -3.26
CA CYS A 118 -15.98 -16.56 -3.79
C CYS A 118 -16.62 -17.96 -3.71
N GLU A 119 -16.34 -18.76 -4.73
CA GLU A 119 -16.80 -20.14 -4.84
C GLU A 119 -15.61 -21.08 -5.10
N ARG A 120 -15.73 -22.32 -4.63
CA ARG A 120 -14.78 -23.39 -4.98
C ARG A 120 -15.21 -24.04 -6.28
N SER A 121 -14.41 -23.85 -7.31
CA SER A 121 -14.52 -24.57 -8.58
C SER A 121 -13.64 -25.82 -8.55
N PRO A 122 -14.14 -26.99 -8.99
CA PRO A 122 -13.30 -28.14 -9.28
C PRO A 122 -12.24 -27.77 -10.34
N SER A 123 -11.01 -28.26 -10.18
CA SER A 123 -9.94 -28.14 -11.18
C SER A 123 -9.08 -29.41 -11.18
N SER A 124 -8.30 -29.61 -12.24
CA SER A 124 -7.45 -30.80 -12.42
C SER A 124 -6.43 -31.01 -11.29
N ASN A 125 -6.07 -29.95 -10.56
CA ASN A 125 -5.08 -29.96 -9.47
C ASN A 125 -5.74 -29.77 -8.08
N GLY A 126 -7.05 -30.02 -7.94
CA GLY A 126 -7.82 -29.80 -6.72
C GLY A 126 -8.86 -28.69 -6.85
N SER A 127 -9.44 -28.19 -5.76
CA SER A 127 -10.41 -27.08 -5.81
C SER A 127 -9.71 -25.73 -5.94
N ARG A 128 -10.05 -24.92 -6.96
CA ARG A 128 -9.60 -23.53 -7.12
C ARG A 128 -10.69 -22.57 -6.66
N LEU A 129 -10.32 -21.48 -5.98
CA LEU A 129 -11.25 -20.40 -5.66
C LEU A 129 -11.40 -19.45 -6.85
N LYS A 130 -12.64 -19.18 -7.25
CA LYS A 130 -13.00 -18.13 -8.19
C LYS A 130 -13.61 -16.97 -7.42
N TYR A 131 -13.17 -15.76 -7.74
CA TYR A 131 -13.56 -14.53 -7.07
C TYR A 131 -14.27 -13.64 -8.06
N SER A 132 -15.44 -13.14 -7.65
CA SER A 132 -16.11 -12.07 -8.38
C SER A 132 -16.43 -10.93 -7.42
N TYR A 133 -16.47 -9.72 -7.96
CA TYR A 133 -16.69 -8.50 -7.21
C TYR A 133 -17.82 -7.69 -7.86
N TRP A 134 -18.73 -7.20 -7.02
CA TRP A 134 -19.79 -6.29 -7.43
C TRP A 134 -19.21 -4.88 -7.38
N VAL A 135 -19.08 -4.28 -8.56
CA VAL A 135 -18.45 -2.96 -8.72
C VAL A 135 -19.50 -1.97 -9.16
N ARG A 136 -19.67 -0.91 -8.37
CA ARG A 136 -20.47 0.25 -8.74
C ARG A 136 -19.58 1.28 -9.42
N CYS A 137 -19.84 1.51 -10.70
CA CYS A 137 -19.15 2.46 -11.54
C CYS A 137 -19.99 3.71 -11.75
N GLU A 138 -19.36 4.85 -11.54
CA GLU A 138 -19.98 6.17 -11.71
C GLU A 138 -19.10 7.03 -12.59
N LEU A 139 -19.72 7.74 -13.54
CA LEU A 139 -19.08 8.74 -14.38
C LEU A 139 -20.03 9.93 -14.51
N PRO A 140 -19.59 11.18 -14.24
CA PRO A 140 -20.46 12.34 -14.37
C PRO A 140 -21.13 12.41 -15.75
N GLY A 141 -22.45 12.56 -15.76
CA GLY A 141 -23.25 12.60 -17.00
C GLY A 141 -23.62 11.23 -17.59
N MET A 142 -23.18 10.12 -16.97
CA MET A 142 -23.64 8.77 -17.29
C MET A 142 -24.45 8.19 -16.14
N PRO A 143 -25.45 7.33 -16.41
CA PRO A 143 -26.11 6.57 -15.35
C PRO A 143 -25.10 5.70 -14.59
N ALA A 144 -25.22 5.63 -13.26
CA ALA A 144 -24.43 4.68 -12.50
C ALA A 144 -24.74 3.24 -12.98
N THR A 145 -23.71 2.41 -13.07
CA THR A 145 -23.88 0.97 -13.37
C THR A 145 -23.25 0.15 -12.28
N SER A 146 -23.92 -0.94 -11.90
CA SER A 146 -23.37 -1.92 -10.97
C SER A 146 -23.43 -3.29 -11.63
N LYS A 147 -22.30 -4.01 -11.64
CA LYS A 147 -22.18 -5.31 -12.29
C LYS A 147 -21.14 -6.18 -11.58
N TRP A 148 -21.29 -7.49 -11.73
CA TRP A 148 -20.29 -8.48 -11.35
C TRP A 148 -19.15 -8.55 -12.36
N TYR A 149 -17.93 -8.53 -11.85
CA TYR A 149 -16.70 -8.72 -12.62
C TYR A 149 -15.88 -9.84 -11.99
N GLN A 150 -15.22 -10.67 -12.82
CA GLN A 150 -14.26 -11.62 -12.30
C GLN A 150 -13.00 -10.88 -11.85
N GLN A 151 -12.25 -11.45 -10.90
CA GLN A 151 -11.01 -10.83 -10.44
C GLN A 151 -10.04 -10.47 -11.58
N GLU A 152 -9.97 -11.31 -12.60
CA GLU A 152 -9.10 -11.10 -13.77
C GLU A 152 -9.54 -9.95 -14.68
N ASP A 153 -10.80 -9.50 -14.58
CA ASP A 153 -11.33 -8.33 -15.29
C ASP A 153 -10.99 -7.00 -14.60
N LEU A 154 -10.43 -7.04 -13.38
CA LEU A 154 -10.22 -5.88 -12.54
C LEU A 154 -8.73 -5.54 -12.39
N GLU A 155 -8.46 -4.24 -12.28
CA GLU A 155 -7.13 -3.68 -12.03
C GLU A 155 -7.21 -2.67 -10.87
N TYR A 156 -6.11 -2.54 -10.13
CA TYR A 156 -5.99 -1.53 -9.09
C TYR A 156 -6.12 -0.13 -9.70
N SER A 157 -7.07 0.66 -9.24
CA SER A 157 -7.11 2.09 -9.55
C SER A 157 -6.58 2.87 -8.35
N LEU A 158 -5.51 3.64 -8.54
CA LEU A 158 -5.11 4.62 -7.55
C LEU A 158 -6.24 5.67 -7.39
N PRO A 159 -6.54 6.15 -6.17
CA PRO A 159 -7.59 7.14 -5.98
C PRO A 159 -7.27 8.41 -6.77
N VAL A 160 -8.05 8.65 -7.82
CA VAL A 160 -8.03 9.91 -8.56
C VAL A 160 -8.71 10.94 -7.66
N ALA A 161 -7.97 11.94 -7.20
CA ALA A 161 -8.54 13.08 -6.49
C ALA A 161 -9.66 13.70 -7.36
N GLN A 162 -10.89 13.70 -6.83
CA GLN A 162 -12.07 14.24 -7.50
C GLN A 162 -11.91 15.76 -7.74
N GLY A 163 -12.10 16.20 -8.98
CA GLY A 163 -12.32 17.62 -9.27
C GLY A 163 -12.13 18.04 -10.73
N VAL A 164 -13.25 18.40 -11.36
CA VAL A 164 -13.44 19.20 -12.60
C VAL A 164 -13.41 18.43 -13.94
N PRO A 165 -14.47 18.56 -14.78
CA PRO A 165 -14.54 17.91 -16.08
C PRO A 165 -13.50 18.52 -17.03
N ARG A 166 -12.59 17.70 -17.55
CA ARG A 166 -11.72 18.09 -18.68
C ARG A 166 -12.23 17.38 -19.92
N SER A 167 -12.52 18.16 -20.96
CA SER A 167 -12.57 17.70 -22.33
C SER A 167 -11.38 16.77 -22.58
N PHE A 168 -11.63 15.54 -23.02
CA PHE A 168 -10.57 14.66 -23.52
C PHE A 168 -10.07 15.19 -24.87
N ALA A 169 -9.30 16.27 -24.83
CA ALA A 169 -8.15 16.32 -25.69
C ALA A 169 -7.28 15.14 -25.25
N ALA A 170 -6.80 14.32 -26.18
CA ALA A 170 -5.75 13.36 -25.87
C ALA A 170 -4.64 14.15 -25.15
N GLY A 171 -4.57 14.00 -23.82
CA GLY A 171 -3.60 14.71 -23.03
C GLY A 171 -2.27 14.28 -23.59
N ALA A 172 -1.48 15.23 -24.08
CA ALA A 172 -0.09 14.96 -24.42
C ALA A 172 0.49 14.12 -23.27
N PRO A 173 1.19 13.00 -23.57
CA PRO A 173 1.71 12.12 -22.54
C PRO A 173 2.34 12.99 -21.46
N ALA A 174 1.89 12.80 -20.20
CA ALA A 174 2.41 13.59 -19.10
C ALA A 174 3.93 13.49 -19.17
N ALA A 175 4.59 14.63 -19.37
CA ALA A 175 6.02 14.64 -19.58
C ALA A 175 6.67 13.91 -18.42
N SER A 176 7.52 12.93 -18.73
CA SER A 176 8.25 12.19 -17.71
C SER A 176 8.93 13.21 -16.80
N PRO A 177 8.75 13.10 -15.46
CA PRO A 177 9.35 14.05 -14.55
C PRO A 177 10.85 14.08 -14.81
N GLN A 178 11.34 15.27 -15.12
CA GLN A 178 12.77 15.50 -15.27
C GLN A 178 13.32 15.80 -13.90
N PHE A 179 14.49 15.24 -13.60
CA PHE A 179 15.17 15.46 -12.35
C PHE A 179 16.54 16.06 -12.63
N LYS A 180 16.91 17.04 -11.83
CA LYS A 180 18.22 17.67 -11.86
C LYS A 180 18.99 17.27 -10.62
N HIS A 181 20.25 16.90 -10.81
CA HIS A 181 21.18 16.67 -9.70
C HIS A 181 21.42 18.00 -8.97
N LEU A 182 21.03 18.07 -7.70
CA LEU A 182 21.09 19.30 -6.90
C LEU A 182 22.23 19.25 -5.90
N LEU A 183 22.37 18.12 -5.19
CA LEU A 183 23.34 17.99 -4.10
C LEU A 183 24.07 16.66 -4.17
N THR A 184 25.34 16.68 -3.76
CA THR A 184 26.11 15.47 -3.45
C THR A 184 26.43 15.47 -1.96
N GLY A 185 25.96 14.44 -1.26
CA GLY A 185 26.26 14.16 0.13
C GLY A 185 27.37 13.12 0.23
N THR A 186 28.37 13.39 1.05
CA THR A 186 29.36 12.40 1.50
C THR A 186 29.15 12.21 2.98
N ILE A 187 28.65 11.04 3.38
CA ILE A 187 28.28 10.72 4.75
C ILE A 187 29.26 9.66 5.27
N ILE A 188 29.82 9.90 6.45
CA ILE A 188 30.69 8.96 7.14
C ILE A 188 29.82 8.17 8.10
N THR A 189 29.69 6.87 7.88
CA THR A 189 28.93 5.97 8.76
C THR A 189 29.84 5.40 9.83
N SER A 190 29.27 5.03 10.98
CA SER A 190 30.01 4.17 11.91
C SER A 190 30.39 2.84 11.23
N PRO A 191 31.47 2.17 11.66
CA PRO A 191 31.81 0.83 11.17
C PRO A 191 30.65 -0.15 11.32
N SER A 192 30.38 -0.95 10.28
CA SER A 192 29.31 -1.96 10.26
C SER A 192 29.45 -3.02 11.37
N GLU A 193 30.66 -3.28 11.86
CA GLU A 193 30.95 -4.18 12.98
C GLU A 193 30.36 -3.75 14.33
N SER A 194 29.89 -2.50 14.44
CA SER A 194 29.19 -1.97 15.62
C SER A 194 27.67 -2.01 15.51
N SER A 195 27.13 -2.46 14.36
CA SER A 195 25.69 -2.61 14.19
C SER A 195 25.18 -3.84 14.95
N SER A 196 24.19 -3.63 15.81
CA SER A 196 23.40 -4.74 16.34
C SER A 196 22.33 -5.11 15.31
N PHE A 197 22.01 -6.40 15.23
CA PHE A 197 20.97 -6.89 14.33
C PHE A 197 19.82 -7.45 15.16
N ILE A 198 18.60 -7.07 14.79
CA ILE A 198 17.42 -7.82 15.24
C ILE A 198 17.11 -8.83 14.16
N GLU A 199 17.35 -10.09 14.46
CA GLU A 199 17.00 -11.22 13.59
C GLU A 199 15.50 -11.50 13.67
N SER A 200 14.86 -11.69 12.52
CA SER A 200 13.46 -12.03 12.42
C SER A 200 13.20 -12.94 11.21
N PRO A 201 12.03 -13.61 11.14
CA PRO A 201 11.66 -14.36 9.94
C PRO A 201 11.57 -13.54 8.65
N TYR A 202 11.51 -12.21 8.74
CA TYR A 202 11.52 -11.32 7.57
C TYR A 202 12.94 -11.00 7.08
N GLY A 203 13.96 -11.21 7.92
CA GLY A 203 15.36 -10.82 7.69
C GLY A 203 15.95 -10.14 8.93
N HIS A 204 17.11 -9.48 8.76
CA HIS A 204 17.79 -8.80 9.85
C HIS A 204 17.64 -7.28 9.76
N ARG A 205 17.12 -6.69 10.83
CA ARG A 205 16.99 -5.24 10.96
C ARG A 205 18.36 -4.66 11.31
N LEU A 206 18.80 -3.69 10.51
CA LEU A 206 19.92 -2.83 10.85
C LEU A 206 19.53 -1.96 12.05
N THR A 207 20.31 -2.01 13.12
CA THR A 207 20.38 -0.90 14.07
C THR A 207 21.73 -0.25 13.86
N ALA A 208 21.92 0.37 12.69
CA ALA A 208 23.18 0.96 12.33
C ALA A 208 23.48 2.15 13.27
N ALA A 209 24.66 2.10 13.88
CA ALA A 209 25.18 3.16 14.72
C ALA A 209 25.37 4.45 13.89
N GLY A 210 25.26 5.60 14.57
CA GLY A 210 24.99 6.89 13.95
C GLY A 210 26.03 7.38 12.94
N TYR A 211 25.67 8.46 12.24
CA TYR A 211 26.56 9.14 11.30
C TYR A 211 27.68 9.87 12.06
N LEU A 212 28.93 9.70 11.64
CA LEU A 212 30.10 10.30 12.29
C LEU A 212 30.40 11.70 11.76
N GLY A 213 29.78 12.09 10.65
CA GLY A 213 30.00 13.36 9.98
C GLY A 213 29.88 13.20 8.48
N GLY A 214 30.51 14.14 7.76
CA GLY A 214 30.32 14.27 6.32
C GLY A 214 29.86 15.66 5.95
N ASN A 215 29.56 15.87 4.66
CA ASN A 215 29.08 17.15 4.17
C ASN A 215 28.18 17.00 2.94
N TRP A 216 27.42 18.06 2.68
CA TRP A 216 26.62 18.22 1.47
C TRP A 216 27.15 19.39 0.65
N THR A 217 27.29 19.16 -0.65
CA THR A 217 27.78 20.14 -1.62
C THR A 217 26.78 20.35 -2.74
N LEU A 218 26.76 21.56 -3.32
CA LEU A 218 26.01 21.84 -4.55
C LEU A 218 26.61 21.07 -5.71
N ALA A 219 25.79 20.28 -6.41
CA ALA A 219 26.24 19.45 -7.53
C ALA A 219 26.89 20.25 -8.67
N THR A 220 26.48 21.49 -8.87
CA THR A 220 26.97 22.34 -9.97
C THR A 220 28.29 23.04 -9.68
N THR A 221 28.59 23.33 -8.41
CA THR A 221 29.75 24.16 -8.03
C THR A 221 30.73 23.43 -7.10
N GLY A 222 30.31 22.33 -6.48
CA GLY A 222 31.06 21.68 -5.40
C GLY A 222 31.10 22.49 -4.10
N GLN A 223 30.41 23.62 -4.01
CA GLN A 223 30.38 24.44 -2.80
C GLN A 223 29.67 23.68 -1.68
N LYS A 224 30.35 23.54 -0.54
CA LYS A 224 29.77 22.99 0.69
C LYS A 224 28.65 23.89 1.21
N ILE A 225 27.50 23.31 1.51
CA ILE A 225 26.34 24.01 2.10
C ILE A 225 25.97 23.51 3.49
N ALA A 226 26.36 22.28 3.83
CA ALA A 226 26.05 21.70 5.14
C ALA A 226 27.12 20.69 5.57
N ASP A 227 27.28 20.54 6.88
CA ASP A 227 27.97 19.42 7.51
C ASP A 227 26.94 18.43 8.04
N VAL A 228 27.20 17.12 7.92
CA VAL A 228 26.36 16.10 8.57
C VAL A 228 26.62 16.17 10.07
N TYR A 229 25.56 16.32 10.85
CA TYR A 229 25.66 16.46 12.29
C TYR A 229 25.95 15.11 12.94
N PRO A 230 27.05 14.97 13.69
CA PRO A 230 27.50 13.67 14.18
C PRO A 230 26.57 13.11 15.26
N ASN A 231 26.45 11.78 15.29
CA ASN A 231 25.72 10.99 16.26
C ASN A 231 24.22 11.33 16.39
N VAL A 232 23.65 11.98 15.38
CA VAL A 232 22.20 12.27 15.32
C VAL A 232 21.60 11.55 14.12
N GLY A 233 20.76 10.58 14.43
CA GLY A 233 20.13 9.70 13.45
C GLY A 233 20.85 8.38 13.25
N GLY A 234 20.47 7.66 12.22
CA GLY A 234 20.97 6.34 11.88
C GLY A 234 20.12 5.69 10.81
N ASP A 235 20.53 4.48 10.41
CA ASP A 235 19.75 3.61 9.53
C ASP A 235 19.08 2.52 10.36
N SER A 236 17.77 2.49 10.27
CA SER A 236 16.92 1.47 10.87
C SER A 236 16.33 0.57 9.79
N GLY A 237 16.99 0.37 8.65
CA GLY A 237 16.55 -0.46 7.52
C GLY A 237 16.51 -1.96 7.82
N VAL A 238 15.99 -2.77 6.89
CA VAL A 238 15.94 -4.24 7.02
C VAL A 238 16.47 -4.86 5.74
N GLN A 239 17.46 -5.73 5.87
CA GLN A 239 17.79 -6.63 4.78
C GLN A 239 16.87 -7.84 4.90
N ASP A 240 16.03 -8.05 3.89
CA ASP A 240 15.10 -9.16 3.88
C ASP A 240 15.78 -10.49 3.54
N ILE A 241 15.04 -11.59 3.67
CA ILE A 241 15.53 -12.94 3.34
C ILE A 241 15.93 -13.14 1.86
N THR A 242 15.55 -12.22 0.97
CA THR A 242 15.96 -12.23 -0.44
C THR A 242 17.25 -11.45 -0.69
N GLY A 243 17.78 -10.77 0.33
CA GLY A 243 18.98 -9.97 0.28
C GLY A 243 18.74 -8.50 -0.08
N VAL A 244 17.49 -8.07 -0.27
CA VAL A 244 17.14 -6.67 -0.57
C VAL A 244 17.14 -5.86 0.72
N LEU A 245 17.84 -4.73 0.72
CA LEU A 245 17.78 -3.76 1.80
C LEU A 245 16.58 -2.83 1.60
N HIS A 246 15.68 -2.78 2.56
CA HIS A 246 14.63 -1.78 2.68
C HIS A 246 15.13 -0.68 3.62
N VAL A 247 15.54 0.45 3.05
CA VAL A 247 16.22 1.56 3.74
C VAL A 247 15.23 2.36 4.58
N ASP A 248 15.63 2.72 5.81
CA ASP A 248 14.93 3.72 6.62
C ASP A 248 15.96 4.53 7.42
N THR A 249 16.49 5.57 6.79
CA THR A 249 17.52 6.45 7.36
C THR A 249 16.96 7.78 7.80
N ARG A 250 17.41 8.26 8.96
CA ARG A 250 17.15 9.62 9.41
C ARG A 250 18.46 10.29 9.79
N MET A 251 18.68 11.53 9.39
CA MET A 251 19.89 12.27 9.77
C MET A 251 19.60 13.76 9.97
N THR A 252 20.56 14.44 10.58
CA THR A 252 20.53 15.90 10.73
C THR A 252 21.75 16.53 10.08
N TRP A 253 21.56 17.65 9.42
CA TRP A 253 22.65 18.46 8.88
C TRP A 253 22.69 19.82 9.57
N LYS A 254 23.86 20.43 9.63
CA LYS A 254 24.03 21.83 10.01
C LYS A 254 24.44 22.63 8.79
N LEU A 255 23.60 23.57 8.39
CA LEU A 255 23.82 24.43 7.24
C LEU A 255 24.89 25.50 7.53
N ASP A 256 25.46 26.05 6.46
CA ASP A 256 26.50 27.10 6.53
C ASP A 256 26.01 28.42 7.15
N ASP A 257 24.70 28.64 7.20
CA ASP A 257 24.05 29.78 7.86
C ASP A 257 23.75 29.52 9.35
N GLY A 258 24.10 28.32 9.85
CA GLY A 258 23.92 27.90 11.24
C GLY A 258 22.59 27.20 11.54
N SER A 259 21.65 27.18 10.60
CA SER A 259 20.37 26.45 10.74
C SER A 259 20.55 24.94 10.55
N TYR A 260 19.48 24.18 10.76
CA TYR A 260 19.49 22.72 10.68
C TYR A 260 18.56 22.19 9.60
N VAL A 261 18.90 21.02 9.07
CA VAL A 261 18.04 20.23 8.18
C VAL A 261 17.80 18.88 8.83
N TRP A 262 16.55 18.47 8.95
CA TRP A 262 16.19 17.09 9.19
C TRP A 262 15.98 16.38 7.85
N MET A 263 16.56 15.19 7.71
CA MET A 263 16.39 14.33 6.55
C MET A 263 15.76 13.01 7.00
N HIS A 264 14.77 12.55 6.23
CA HIS A 264 14.29 11.18 6.25
C HIS A 264 14.37 10.62 4.85
N ALA A 265 14.98 9.44 4.70
CA ALA A 265 14.95 8.74 3.44
C ALA A 265 14.50 7.29 3.61
N LEU A 266 13.64 6.89 2.68
CA LEU A 266 13.14 5.53 2.50
C LEU A 266 13.63 5.03 1.15
N GLY A 267 13.82 3.73 1.00
CA GLY A 267 14.34 3.23 -0.25
C GLY A 267 14.51 1.73 -0.32
N GLN A 268 15.10 1.29 -1.43
CA GLN A 268 15.51 -0.09 -1.63
C GLN A 268 16.95 -0.13 -2.12
N GLY A 269 17.67 -1.20 -1.80
CA GLY A 269 19.08 -1.29 -2.15
C GLY A 269 19.69 -2.64 -1.87
N VAL A 270 21.02 -2.65 -1.87
CA VAL A 270 21.87 -3.75 -1.46
C VAL A 270 22.74 -3.22 -0.33
N ALA A 271 22.64 -3.84 0.85
CA ALA A 271 23.30 -3.38 2.05
C ALA A 271 24.81 -3.17 1.81
N TYR A 272 25.30 -1.98 2.18
CA TYR A 272 26.69 -1.56 2.01
C TYR A 272 27.21 -1.55 0.57
N VAL A 273 26.31 -1.49 -0.43
CA VAL A 273 26.66 -1.40 -1.85
C VAL A 273 25.98 -0.19 -2.50
N SER A 274 24.65 -0.16 -2.53
CA SER A 274 23.90 0.89 -3.24
C SER A 274 22.45 0.99 -2.79
N ASP A 275 21.88 2.19 -2.89
CA ASP A 275 20.47 2.46 -2.57
C ASP A 275 19.80 3.35 -3.62
N ASP A 276 18.51 3.12 -3.86
CA ASP A 276 17.58 4.06 -4.48
C ASP A 276 16.66 4.64 -3.41
N LEU A 277 16.67 5.96 -3.27
CA LEU A 277 16.07 6.67 -2.14
C LEU A 277 14.98 7.63 -2.58
N TYR A 278 13.92 7.71 -1.78
CA TYR A 278 13.02 8.84 -1.70
C TYR A 278 13.39 9.65 -0.45
N ILE A 279 13.65 10.93 -0.61
CA ILE A 279 14.25 11.79 0.42
C ILE A 279 13.30 12.97 0.72
N GLU A 280 12.98 13.12 2.00
CA GLU A 280 12.29 14.27 2.57
C GLU A 280 13.26 15.10 3.39
N LEU A 281 13.19 16.43 3.23
CA LEU A 281 14.03 17.38 3.93
C LEU A 281 13.16 18.45 4.58
N GLU A 282 13.51 18.85 5.79
CA GLU A 282 12.83 19.88 6.55
C GLU A 282 13.82 20.85 7.20
N THR A 283 13.59 22.15 7.07
CA THR A 283 14.43 23.22 7.62
C THR A 283 13.64 24.50 7.87
N ASP A 284 14.06 25.27 8.87
CA ASP A 284 13.57 26.63 9.15
C ASP A 284 14.44 27.71 8.49
N SER A 285 15.47 27.35 7.72
CA SER A 285 16.30 28.30 6.99
C SER A 285 15.53 29.05 5.92
N ASN A 286 15.57 30.39 5.96
CA ASN A 286 15.09 31.21 4.86
C ASN A 286 15.97 31.05 3.60
N LYS A 287 17.30 30.96 3.77
CA LYS A 287 18.28 30.83 2.67
C LYS A 287 18.12 29.50 1.94
N TYR A 288 17.79 28.43 2.67
CA TYR A 288 17.64 27.08 2.14
C TYR A 288 16.20 26.57 2.17
N SER A 289 15.23 27.46 2.18
CA SER A 289 13.80 27.13 2.21
C SER A 289 13.34 26.21 1.06
N TRP A 290 14.09 26.20 -0.05
CA TRP A 290 13.88 25.28 -1.17
C TRP A 290 14.08 23.80 -0.81
N LEU A 291 14.80 23.50 0.28
CA LEU A 291 14.94 22.14 0.80
C LEU A 291 13.62 21.60 1.37
N ASN A 292 12.66 22.44 1.77
CA ASN A 292 11.36 21.97 2.28
C ASN A 292 10.47 21.34 1.20
N ASN A 293 10.94 21.21 -0.04
CA ASN A 293 10.22 20.55 -1.09
C ASN A 293 10.19 19.03 -0.81
N LYS A 294 9.00 18.45 -0.56
CA LYS A 294 8.82 17.06 -0.11
C LYS A 294 9.11 15.99 -1.17
N TYR A 295 9.82 16.30 -2.25
CA TYR A 295 9.99 15.36 -3.36
C TYR A 295 11.40 15.39 -3.93
N PHE A 296 12.32 14.75 -3.22
CA PHE A 296 13.64 14.42 -3.74
C PHE A 296 13.78 12.92 -3.94
N ILE A 297 14.53 12.56 -4.96
CA ILE A 297 15.01 11.20 -5.17
C ILE A 297 16.53 11.19 -4.98
N GLY A 298 17.08 10.06 -4.56
CA GLY A 298 18.50 9.91 -4.37
C GLY A 298 19.03 8.58 -4.85
N THR A 299 20.31 8.57 -5.24
CA THR A 299 21.06 7.32 -5.48
C THR A 299 22.24 7.29 -4.52
N GLY A 300 22.31 6.25 -3.70
CA GLY A 300 23.37 5.99 -2.74
C GLY A 300 24.38 4.98 -3.27
N THR A 301 25.65 5.17 -2.95
CA THR A 301 26.71 4.17 -3.16
C THR A 301 27.65 4.13 -1.96
N PHE A 302 28.10 2.96 -1.55
CA PHE A 302 29.01 2.79 -0.44
C PHE A 302 30.43 2.44 -0.90
N ASN A 303 31.42 3.01 -0.21
CA ASN A 303 32.83 2.63 -0.32
C ASN A 303 33.43 2.56 1.08
N GLY A 304 33.44 1.36 1.67
CA GLY A 304 33.73 1.18 3.09
C GLY A 304 32.74 1.94 3.96
N ALA A 305 33.23 2.78 4.87
CA ALA A 305 32.42 3.60 5.77
C ALA A 305 31.89 4.91 5.13
N ILE A 306 32.12 5.11 3.83
CA ILE A 306 31.68 6.32 3.13
C ILE A 306 30.45 5.99 2.30
N TRP A 307 29.34 6.66 2.62
CA TRP A 307 28.12 6.64 1.84
C TRP A 307 28.02 7.93 1.02
N THR A 308 28.01 7.79 -0.30
CA THR A 308 27.83 8.92 -1.23
C THR A 308 26.40 8.93 -1.73
N ILE A 309 25.67 10.02 -1.52
CA ILE A 309 24.31 10.22 -2.02
C ILE A 309 24.34 11.31 -3.09
N LYS A 310 23.79 11.02 -4.27
CA LYS A 310 23.41 12.05 -5.23
C LYS A 310 21.93 12.32 -5.08
N LEU A 311 21.56 13.56 -4.74
CA LEU A 311 20.19 13.99 -4.52
C LEU A 311 19.69 14.80 -5.72
N PHE A 312 18.54 14.41 -6.23
CA PHE A 312 17.90 15.02 -7.38
C PHE A 312 16.56 15.62 -6.99
N GLY A 313 16.31 16.84 -7.43
CA GLY A 313 15.00 17.49 -7.34
C GLY A 313 14.35 17.56 -8.71
N LYS A 314 13.03 17.74 -8.72
CA LYS A 314 12.27 17.95 -9.95
C LYS A 314 12.77 19.22 -10.67
N ALA A 315 13.09 19.09 -11.96
CA ALA A 315 13.58 20.17 -12.83
C ALA A 315 12.45 21.06 -13.37
#